data_AF-A0A9X3WG11-F1
#
_entry.id   AF-A0A9X3WG11-F1
#
_cell.length_a   1.000
_cell.length_b   1.000
_cell.length_c   1.000
_cell.angle_alpha   90.00
_cell.angle_beta   90.00
_cell.angle_gamma   90.00
#
_symmetry.space_group_name_H-M   'P 1'
#
loop_
_entity.id
_entity.type
_entity.pdbx_description
1 polymer ?
#
loop_
_entity_poly.entity_id
_entity_poly.type
_entity_poly.pdbx_seq_one_letter_code
_entity_poly.pdbx_strand_id
1 'polypeptide(L)'
;MTEKIAVNIINRILMNFYSHIEEMYESKVHGKAGITKEKLDEIRIGNEYDVQRILYSIIKPIIPEARLEVVDDAGSGSVRRDMGTGKVSRFF
;
A
#
# COMPACT_ATOMS: atom_id res chain seq x y z
N MET A 1 -18.71 1.94 -5.27
CA MET A 1 -17.74 1.51 -6.32
C MET A 1 -17.94 0.03 -6.59
N THR A 2 -17.88 -0.43 -7.84
CA THR A 2 -17.99 -1.87 -8.15
C THR A 2 -16.68 -2.59 -7.91
N GLU A 3 -16.73 -3.90 -7.64
CA GLU A 3 -15.52 -4.71 -7.41
C GLU A 3 -14.54 -4.64 -8.60
N LYS A 4 -15.06 -4.74 -9.83
CA LYS A 4 -14.24 -4.63 -11.05
C LYS A 4 -13.50 -3.30 -11.16
N ILE A 5 -14.14 -2.19 -10.76
CA ILE A 5 -13.50 -0.87 -10.76
C ILE A 5 -12.42 -0.82 -9.67
N ALA A 6 -12.71 -1.31 -8.47
CA ALA A 6 -11.75 -1.34 -7.37
C ALA A 6 -10.49 -2.16 -7.73
N VAL A 7 -10.65 -3.36 -8.30
CA VAL A 7 -9.53 -4.20 -8.76
C VAL A 7 -8.70 -3.49 -9.84
N ASN A 8 -9.35 -2.83 -10.80
CA ASN A 8 -8.63 -2.08 -11.84
C ASN A 8 -7.82 -0.92 -11.26
N ILE A 9 -8.36 -0.21 -10.27
CA ILE A 9 -7.66 0.88 -9.58
C ILE A 9 -6.45 0.33 -8.81
N ILE A 10 -6.64 -0.72 -8.02
CA ILE A 10 -5.57 -1.34 -7.25
C ILE A 10 -4.45 -1.82 -8.17
N ASN A 11 -4.79 -2.52 -9.26
CA ASN A 11 -3.80 -2.98 -10.24
C ASN A 11 -3.00 -1.82 -10.84
N ARG A 12 -3.66 -0.70 -11.17
CA ARG A 12 -2.97 0.50 -11.65
C ARG A 12 -2.02 1.07 -10.60
N ILE A 13 -2.44 1.16 -9.34
CA ILE A 13 -1.57 1.65 -8.26
C ILE A 13 -0.34 0.74 -8.11
N LEU A 14 -0.55 -0.58 -8.05
CA LEU A 14 0.54 -1.56 -7.90
C LEU A 14 1.50 -1.52 -9.09
N MET A 15 0.99 -1.50 -10.31
CA MET A 15 1.81 -1.46 -11.53
C MET A 15 2.63 -0.18 -11.65
N ASN A 16 2.17 0.93 -11.04
CA ASN A 16 2.84 2.23 -11.09
C ASN A 16 3.43 2.65 -9.74
N PHE A 17 3.59 1.71 -8.79
CA PHE A 17 4.11 2.06 -7.46
C PHE A 17 5.55 2.59 -7.52
N TYR A 18 6.32 2.19 -8.54
CA TYR A 18 7.65 2.74 -8.80
C TYR A 18 7.63 4.27 -8.98
N SER A 19 6.55 4.84 -9.55
CA SER A 19 6.43 6.30 -9.70
C SER A 19 6.29 7.01 -8.36
N HIS A 20 5.72 6.36 -7.34
CA HIS A 20 5.76 6.90 -5.98
C HIS A 20 7.19 6.91 -5.44
N ILE A 21 7.97 5.86 -5.71
CA ILE A 21 9.36 5.78 -5.27
C ILE A 21 10.20 6.90 -5.91
N GLU A 22 10.07 7.05 -7.22
CA GLU A 22 10.72 8.12 -7.99
C GLU A 22 10.36 9.50 -7.42
N GLU A 23 9.07 9.84 -7.30
CA GLU A 23 8.65 11.17 -6.86
C GLU A 23 8.97 11.49 -5.39
N MET A 24 8.87 10.51 -4.51
CA MET A 24 9.07 10.72 -3.07
C MET A 24 10.55 10.70 -2.67
N TYR A 25 11.36 9.85 -3.32
CA TYR A 25 12.74 9.58 -2.87
C TYR A 25 13.82 9.99 -3.88
N GLU A 26 13.52 10.14 -5.17
CA GLU A 26 14.54 10.41 -6.19
C GLU A 26 14.41 11.82 -6.80
N SER A 27 13.18 12.27 -7.03
CA SER A 27 12.87 13.57 -7.62
C SER A 27 13.29 14.74 -6.74
N LYS A 28 13.57 15.88 -7.40
CA LYS A 28 13.89 17.13 -6.70
C LYS A 28 12.63 17.69 -6.06
N VAL A 29 12.76 18.12 -4.80
CA VAL A 29 11.69 18.88 -4.14
C VAL A 29 11.45 20.21 -4.85
N HIS A 30 10.19 20.61 -4.94
CA HIS A 30 9.85 21.92 -5.48
C HIS A 30 10.44 23.02 -4.59
N GLY A 31 11.10 24.04 -5.16
CA GLY A 31 11.83 25.07 -4.41
C GLY A 31 10.99 26.00 -3.52
N LYS A 32 9.67 25.80 -3.46
CA LYS A 32 8.72 26.50 -2.58
C LYS A 32 8.02 25.54 -1.61
N ALA A 33 8.32 24.25 -1.66
CA ALA A 33 7.75 23.27 -0.75
C ALA A 33 8.36 23.44 0.65
N GLY A 34 7.55 23.29 1.69
CA GLY A 34 8.03 23.25 3.08
C GLY A 34 8.68 21.91 3.47
N ILE A 35 8.46 20.89 2.64
CA ILE A 35 9.13 19.59 2.72
C ILE A 35 10.41 19.71 1.90
N THR A 36 11.55 19.67 2.60
CA THR A 36 12.87 19.77 1.98
C THR A 36 13.39 18.38 1.63
N LYS A 37 14.43 18.31 0.78
CA LYS A 37 15.03 17.04 0.39
C LYS A 37 15.65 16.32 1.59
N GLU A 38 16.28 17.07 2.50
CA GLU A 38 16.88 16.54 3.72
C GLU A 38 15.85 15.84 4.61
N LYS A 39 14.65 16.43 4.76
CA LYS A 39 13.55 15.82 5.53
C LYS A 39 12.99 14.57 4.84
N LEU A 40 12.98 14.54 3.51
CA LEU A 40 12.56 13.34 2.78
C LEU A 40 13.59 12.22 2.89
N ASP A 41 14.88 12.54 2.89
CA ASP A 41 15.96 11.55 2.97
C ASP A 41 16.05 10.85 4.35
N GLU A 42 15.41 11.43 5.37
CA GLU A 42 15.17 10.82 6.68
C GLU A 42 14.09 9.72 6.62
N ILE A 43 13.14 9.82 5.68
CA ILE A 43 12.13 8.79 5.45
C ILE A 43 12.77 7.74 4.55
N ARG A 44 12.98 6.54 5.08
CA ARG A 44 13.57 5.43 4.32
C ARG A 44 12.69 4.21 4.44
N ILE A 45 12.56 3.49 3.33
CA ILE A 45 11.96 2.17 3.32
C ILE A 45 13.00 1.20 3.90
N GLY A 46 12.77 0.71 5.11
CA GLY A 46 13.65 -0.22 5.80
C GLY A 46 13.18 -1.67 5.70
N ASN A 47 11.87 -1.89 5.58
CA ASN A 47 11.28 -3.22 5.48
C ASN A 47 9.96 -3.23 4.70
N GLU A 48 9.34 -4.40 4.58
CA GLU A 48 8.07 -4.58 3.87
C GLU A 48 6.88 -3.87 4.51
N TYR A 49 6.88 -3.67 5.83
CA TYR A 49 5.80 -2.97 6.54
C TYR A 49 5.79 -1.48 6.20
N ASP A 50 6.94 -0.87 5.94
CA ASP A 50 7.02 0.51 5.45
C ASP A 50 6.35 0.63 4.07
N VAL A 51 6.61 -0.34 3.17
CA VAL A 51 5.97 -0.41 1.85
C VAL A 51 4.47 -0.60 1.98
N GLN A 52 4.03 -1.52 2.84
CA GLN A 52 2.60 -1.74 3.11
C GLN A 52 1.93 -0.49 3.66
N ARG A 53 2.58 0.23 4.58
CA ARG A 53 2.08 1.49 5.17
C ARG A 53 1.91 2.57 4.11
N ILE A 54 2.91 2.76 3.25
CA ILE A 54 2.86 3.73 2.14
C ILE A 54 1.73 3.36 1.18
N LEU A 55 1.70 2.12 0.72
CA LEU A 55 0.70 1.65 -0.23
C LEU A 55 -0.73 1.78 0.32
N TYR A 56 -0.93 1.46 1.59
CA TYR A 56 -2.22 1.66 2.25
C TYR A 56 -2.60 3.13 2.34
N SER A 57 -1.65 4.04 2.59
CA SER A 57 -1.93 5.48 2.62
C SER A 57 -2.43 6.02 1.28
N ILE A 58 -2.05 5.38 0.16
CA ILE A 58 -2.53 5.70 -1.19
C ILE A 58 -3.91 5.07 -1.45
N ILE A 59 -4.11 3.81 -1.04
CA ILE A 59 -5.34 3.06 -1.31
C ILE A 59 -6.52 3.53 -0.45
N LYS A 60 -6.30 3.79 0.84
CA LYS A 60 -7.37 4.07 1.81
C LYS A 60 -8.25 5.29 1.46
N PRO A 61 -7.71 6.42 0.95
CA PRO A 61 -8.54 7.53 0.50
C PRO A 61 -9.43 7.19 -0.71
N ILE A 62 -9.02 6.24 -1.55
CA ILE A 62 -9.76 5.83 -2.74
C ILE A 62 -10.80 4.76 -2.40
N ILE A 63 -10.44 3.83 -1.52
CA ILE A 63 -11.28 2.73 -1.05
C ILE A 63 -11.33 2.81 0.48
N PRO A 64 -12.23 3.64 1.06
CA PRO A 64 -12.34 3.83 2.51
C PRO A 64 -12.61 2.54 3.28
N GLU A 65 -13.14 1.51 2.62
CA GLU A 65 -13.45 0.22 3.21
C GLU A 65 -12.22 -0.72 3.31
N ALA A 66 -11.10 -0.39 2.64
CA ALA A 66 -9.88 -1.18 2.72
C ALA A 66 -9.38 -1.29 4.17
N ARG A 67 -8.94 -2.48 4.58
CA ARG A 67 -8.45 -2.76 5.93
C ARG A 67 -7.00 -3.26 5.86
N LEU A 68 -6.16 -2.81 6.79
CA LEU A 68 -4.90 -3.48 7.11
C LEU A 68 -5.26 -4.61 8.08
N GLU A 69 -5.23 -5.86 7.66
CA GLU A 69 -5.15 -6.96 8.62
C GLU A 69 -3.66 -7.15 8.95
N VAL A 70 -3.28 -6.88 10.20
CA VAL A 70 -1.95 -7.23 10.71
C VAL A 70 -2.01 -8.72 11.04
N VAL A 71 -1.37 -9.56 10.23
CA VAL A 71 -1.09 -10.94 10.62
C VAL A 71 0.04 -10.86 11.64
N ASP A 72 -0.32 -10.79 12.91
CA ASP A 72 0.63 -11.01 14.00
C ASP A 72 1.21 -12.42 13.82
N ASP A 73 2.54 -12.54 13.79
CA ASP A 73 3.26 -13.80 13.63
C ASP A 73 2.90 -14.80 14.75
N ALA A 74 1.86 -15.60 14.54
CA ALA A 74 1.75 -16.90 15.16
C ALA A 74 2.45 -17.90 14.23
N GLY A 75 3.72 -18.19 14.55
CA GLY A 75 4.57 -19.10 13.81
C GLY A 75 3.86 -20.39 13.38
N SER A 76 4.20 -20.86 12.18
CA SER A 76 3.83 -22.17 11.65
C SER A 76 2.34 -22.56 11.80
N GLY A 77 1.55 -22.27 10.76
CA GLY A 77 0.41 -23.11 10.42
C GLY A 77 -0.95 -22.42 10.49
N SER A 78 -1.41 -21.94 9.33
CA SER A 78 -2.83 -22.04 9.01
C SER A 78 -3.04 -22.05 7.50
N VAL A 79 -2.74 -23.20 6.90
CA VAL A 79 -3.49 -23.64 5.72
C VAL A 79 -4.94 -23.76 6.18
N ARG A 80 -5.82 -22.87 5.72
CA ARG A 80 -7.26 -23.13 5.76
C ARG A 80 -7.73 -23.38 4.34
N ARG A 81 -7.74 -24.67 4.00
CA ARG A 81 -8.62 -25.21 2.97
C ARG A 81 -9.99 -25.45 3.61
N ASP A 82 -11.01 -25.07 2.83
CA ASP A 82 -12.35 -25.62 2.74
C ASP A 82 -13.56 -24.91 3.40
N MET A 83 -14.50 -24.62 2.49
CA MET A 83 -15.96 -24.47 2.59
C MET A 83 -16.59 -23.17 3.14
N GLY A 84 -17.34 -22.50 2.26
CA GLY A 84 -18.43 -21.60 2.63
C GLY A 84 -18.41 -20.23 1.95
N THR A 85 -19.18 -20.11 0.87
CA THR A 85 -19.65 -18.88 0.19
C THR A 85 -19.44 -17.54 0.91
N GLY A 86 -18.59 -16.69 0.33
CA GLY A 86 -18.45 -15.27 0.69
C GLY A 86 -17.09 -14.72 0.29
N LYS A 87 -16.88 -14.47 -1.02
CA LYS A 87 -15.65 -13.86 -1.52
C LYS A 87 -15.51 -12.45 -0.94
N VAL A 88 -14.74 -12.31 0.12
CA VAL A 88 -14.14 -11.04 0.52
C VAL A 88 -12.84 -10.94 -0.26
N SER A 89 -12.75 -9.96 -1.15
CA SER A 89 -11.53 -9.65 -1.88
C SER A 89 -10.50 -9.15 -0.85
N ARG A 90 -9.69 -10.08 -0.36
CA ARG A 90 -8.65 -9.90 0.66
C ARG A 90 -7.42 -9.31 -0.04
N PHE A 91 -7.04 -8.10 0.33
CA PHE A 91 -5.81 -7.46 -0.14
C PHE A 91 -4.92 -7.20 1.06
N PHE A 92 -3.71 -7.78 0.99
CA PHE A 92 -2.65 -7.84 2.00
C PHE A 92 -2.93 -8.87 3.12
#